data_AF-C9MYM1-F1
#
_entry.id   AF-C9MYM1-F1
#
_cell.length_a   1.000
_cell.length_b   1.000
_cell.length_c   1.000
_cell.angle_alpha   90.00
_cell.angle_beta   90.00
_cell.angle_gamma   90.00
#
_symmetry.space_group_name_H-M   'P 1'
#
loop_
_entity.id
_entity.type
_entity.pdbx_description
1 polymer ?
#
loop_
_entity_poly.entity_id
_entity_poly.type
_entity_poly.pdbx_seq_one_letter_code
_entity_poly.pdbx_strand_id
1 'polypeptide(L)'
;MKKIITLFILLAVFTVSCGKKVKVDESQCLNPDELNQMLGEYYSSAGGPSGNTDSFDVNYDRFLKIHATIGCEINAGNVKEKFEAFEESRKEEKQNLIINDKAIYPLWVLKTYKLFLTYKSIYATVDHRKEYDQMIKELENMKPDQFEKETVKTYNEITKLISKETMQELKSYLISPYSDVAHILQGDVKWTY
;
A
#
# COMPACT_ATOMS: atom_id res chain seq x y z
N MET A 1 18.67 26.50 -34.15
CA MET A 1 18.66 25.73 -32.89
C MET A 1 17.52 26.17 -31.96
N LYS A 2 16.25 26.00 -32.36
CA LYS A 2 15.07 26.28 -31.50
C LYS A 2 13.88 25.33 -31.75
N LYS A 3 14.05 24.25 -32.51
CA LYS A 3 12.95 23.35 -32.92
C LYS A 3 13.10 21.88 -32.48
N ILE A 4 14.14 21.54 -31.69
CA ILE A 4 14.41 20.15 -31.28
C ILE A 4 14.15 19.92 -29.77
N ILE A 5 14.05 20.97 -28.95
CA ILE A 5 13.91 20.83 -27.49
C ILE A 5 12.45 20.55 -27.07
N THR A 6 11.46 20.89 -27.90
CA THR A 6 10.04 20.72 -27.55
C THR A 6 9.52 19.29 -27.80
N LEU A 7 10.29 18.42 -28.46
CA LEU A 7 9.83 17.07 -28.80
C LEU A 7 10.10 16.03 -27.70
N PHE A 8 10.93 16.33 -26.71
CA PHE A 8 11.24 15.41 -25.60
C PHE A 8 10.32 15.53 -24.39
N ILE A 9 9.52 16.61 -24.30
CA ILE A 9 8.62 16.83 -23.14
C ILE A 9 7.23 16.20 -23.35
N LEU A 10 6.89 15.81 -24.59
CA LEU A 10 5.61 15.16 -24.91
C LEU A 10 5.68 13.63 -25.04
N LEU A 11 6.87 13.03 -24.94
CA LEU A 11 7.06 11.58 -25.03
C LEU A 11 7.07 10.86 -23.67
N ALA A 12 7.06 11.60 -22.55
CA ALA A 12 6.94 11.00 -21.21
C ALA A 12 5.49 10.80 -20.74
N VAL A 13 4.49 11.22 -21.53
CA VAL A 13 3.06 11.17 -21.12
C VAL A 13 2.35 9.90 -21.62
N PHE A 14 3.02 9.04 -22.40
CA PHE A 14 2.43 7.82 -22.92
C PHE A 14 3.39 6.63 -22.91
N THR A 15 4.04 6.37 -21.77
CA THR A 15 4.16 4.97 -21.37
C THR A 15 2.79 4.59 -20.81
N VAL A 16 1.89 4.20 -21.71
CA VAL A 16 0.69 3.44 -21.35
C VAL A 16 1.20 2.30 -20.48
N SER A 17 0.95 2.38 -19.18
CA SER A 17 1.14 1.25 -18.28
C SER A 17 0.39 0.09 -18.93
N CYS A 18 1.14 -0.85 -19.48
CA CYS A 18 0.63 -2.14 -19.94
C CYS A 18 0.25 -3.03 -18.73
N GLY A 19 0.11 -2.45 -17.54
CA GLY A 19 -0.51 -3.07 -16.39
C GLY A 19 -2.01 -3.19 -16.61
N LYS A 20 -2.57 -4.37 -16.33
CA LYS A 20 -4.02 -4.50 -16.20
C LYS A 20 -4.48 -3.56 -15.09
N LYS A 21 -5.37 -2.63 -15.41
CA LYS A 21 -6.09 -1.83 -14.41
C LYS A 21 -6.76 -2.77 -13.40
N VAL A 22 -6.72 -2.39 -12.13
CA VAL A 22 -7.46 -3.06 -11.06
C VAL A 22 -8.89 -2.55 -11.02
N LYS A 23 -9.84 -3.39 -10.61
CA LYS A 23 -11.22 -2.97 -10.41
C LYS A 23 -11.32 -2.28 -9.05
N VAL A 24 -11.78 -1.03 -9.06
CA VAL A 24 -11.90 -0.19 -7.85
C VAL A 24 -13.22 0.57 -7.89
N ASP A 25 -13.82 0.78 -6.73
CA ASP A 25 -14.89 1.76 -6.57
C ASP A 25 -14.24 3.14 -6.34
N GLU A 26 -14.15 3.92 -7.41
CA GLU A 26 -13.48 5.23 -7.39
C GLU A 26 -14.15 6.22 -6.44
N SER A 27 -15.43 6.03 -6.08
CA SER A 27 -16.14 6.88 -5.12
C SER A 27 -15.63 6.77 -3.68
N GLN A 28 -14.86 5.70 -3.39
CA GLN A 28 -14.27 5.43 -2.08
C GLN A 28 -12.80 5.86 -1.99
N CYS A 29 -12.20 6.32 -3.10
CA CYS A 29 -10.80 6.73 -3.11
C CYS A 29 -10.64 8.08 -2.41
N LEU A 30 -9.67 8.15 -1.51
CA LEU A 30 -9.35 9.35 -0.76
C LEU A 30 -8.22 10.10 -1.47
N ASN A 31 -8.31 11.41 -1.50
CA ASN A 31 -7.16 12.26 -1.77
C ASN A 31 -6.22 12.29 -0.54
N PRO A 32 -5.01 12.85 -0.66
CA PRO A 32 -4.04 12.89 0.45
C PRO A 32 -4.56 13.55 1.74
N ASP A 33 -5.31 14.65 1.63
CA ASP A 33 -5.83 15.38 2.80
C ASP A 33 -6.94 14.57 3.49
N GLU A 34 -7.82 13.93 2.71
CA GLU A 34 -8.87 13.05 3.22
C GLU A 34 -8.30 11.81 3.92
N LEU A 35 -7.24 11.21 3.36
CA LEU A 35 -6.55 10.08 3.98
C LEU A 35 -5.91 10.50 5.31
N ASN A 36 -5.18 11.62 5.32
CA ASN A 36 -4.57 12.18 6.53
C ASN A 36 -5.62 12.49 7.61
N GLN A 37 -6.74 13.13 7.24
CA GLN A 37 -7.82 13.43 8.18
C GLN A 37 -8.39 12.14 8.78
N MET A 38 -8.75 11.16 7.95
CA MET A 38 -9.32 9.90 8.41
C MET A 38 -8.35 9.15 9.34
N LEU A 39 -7.05 9.18 9.04
CA LEU A 39 -6.04 8.54 9.88
C LEU A 39 -5.77 9.32 11.17
N GLY A 40 -5.79 10.65 11.14
CA GLY A 40 -5.76 11.49 12.35
C GLY A 40 -6.92 11.16 13.29
N GLU A 41 -8.14 11.00 12.75
CA GLU A 41 -9.29 10.52 13.52
C GLU A 41 -9.03 9.11 14.09
N TYR A 42 -8.57 8.17 13.25
CA TYR A 42 -8.26 6.80 13.68
C TYR A 42 -7.21 6.74 14.82
N TYR A 43 -6.12 7.50 14.71
CA TYR A 43 -5.03 7.51 15.70
C TYR A 43 -5.39 8.34 16.95
N SER A 44 -6.19 9.40 16.82
CA SER A 44 -6.71 10.14 17.99
C SER A 44 -7.63 9.28 18.88
N SER A 45 -8.38 8.37 18.26
CA SER A 45 -9.19 7.36 18.96
C SER A 45 -8.38 6.16 19.48
N ALA A 46 -7.09 6.06 19.15
CA ALA A 46 -6.19 5.03 19.65
C ALA A 46 -5.62 5.43 21.02
N GLY A 47 -6.42 5.21 22.07
CA GLY A 47 -6.11 5.56 23.45
C GLY A 47 -5.01 4.74 24.15
N GLY A 48 -3.96 4.34 23.43
CA GLY A 48 -2.82 3.59 23.98
C GLY A 48 -2.70 2.13 23.46
N PRO A 49 -1.97 1.26 24.18
CA PRO A 49 -1.47 -0.03 23.67
C PRO A 49 -2.55 -1.07 23.30
N SER A 50 -3.82 -0.80 23.57
CA SER A 50 -4.97 -1.65 23.25
C SER A 50 -5.73 -1.26 21.97
N GLY A 51 -5.22 -0.31 21.19
CA GLY A 51 -5.73 -0.01 19.85
C GLY A 51 -6.93 0.95 19.82
N ASN A 52 -7.30 1.35 18.61
CA ASN A 52 -8.43 2.21 18.30
C ASN A 52 -9.74 1.70 18.94
N THR A 53 -10.49 2.58 19.61
CA THR A 53 -11.73 2.25 20.34
C THR A 53 -13.01 2.26 19.47
N ASP A 54 -12.89 2.61 18.20
CA ASP A 54 -14.02 2.65 17.28
C ASP A 54 -14.54 1.24 16.98
N SER A 55 -15.82 1.17 16.59
CA SER A 55 -16.45 -0.10 16.25
C SER A 55 -15.76 -0.79 15.07
N PHE A 56 -15.92 -2.12 15.00
CA PHE A 56 -15.44 -2.90 13.86
C PHE A 56 -15.96 -2.35 12.52
N ASP A 57 -17.24 -1.97 12.43
CA ASP A 57 -17.82 -1.46 11.20
C ASP A 57 -17.18 -0.15 10.74
N VAL A 58 -16.85 0.74 11.68
CA VAL A 58 -16.14 2.00 11.38
C VAL A 58 -14.74 1.71 10.85
N ASN A 59 -13.99 0.82 11.50
CA ASN A 59 -12.65 0.46 11.04
C ASN A 59 -12.66 -0.36 9.74
N TYR A 60 -13.70 -1.14 9.50
CA TYR A 60 -13.90 -1.85 8.23
C TYR A 60 -14.16 -0.88 7.08
N ASP A 61 -15.01 0.15 7.28
CA ASP A 61 -15.24 1.21 6.29
C ASP A 61 -13.95 1.97 5.95
N ARG A 62 -13.19 2.38 6.97
CA ARG A 62 -11.87 3.02 6.77
C ARG A 62 -10.92 2.12 5.98
N PHE A 63 -10.86 0.83 6.30
CA PHE A 63 -10.03 -0.11 5.54
C PHE A 63 -10.47 -0.21 4.07
N LEU A 64 -11.77 -0.24 3.79
CA LEU A 64 -12.27 -0.27 2.41
C LEU A 64 -11.87 0.98 1.63
N LYS A 65 -11.91 2.16 2.26
CA LYS A 65 -11.43 3.41 1.66
C LYS A 65 -9.93 3.42 1.40
N ILE A 66 -9.12 2.90 2.33
CA ILE A 66 -7.67 2.73 2.11
C ILE A 66 -7.42 1.76 0.95
N HIS A 67 -8.11 0.61 0.94
CA HIS A 67 -8.00 -0.35 -0.15
C HIS A 67 -8.38 0.28 -1.49
N ALA A 68 -9.50 1.00 -1.57
CA ALA A 68 -9.90 1.71 -2.77
C ALA A 68 -8.84 2.73 -3.21
N THR A 69 -8.31 3.52 -2.27
CA THR A 69 -7.24 4.50 -2.52
C THR A 69 -6.01 3.85 -3.13
N ILE A 70 -5.54 2.71 -2.58
CA ILE A 70 -4.44 1.93 -3.17
C ILE A 70 -4.79 1.53 -4.61
N GLY A 71 -6.01 1.07 -4.87
CA GLY A 71 -6.46 0.68 -6.21
C GLY A 71 -6.49 1.84 -7.20
N CYS A 72 -6.95 3.01 -6.78
CA CYS A 72 -6.92 4.24 -7.56
C CYS A 72 -5.49 4.65 -7.92
N GLU A 73 -4.57 4.61 -6.96
CA GLU A 73 -3.17 4.96 -7.21
C GLU A 73 -2.45 3.94 -8.10
N ILE A 74 -2.77 2.64 -7.99
CA ILE A 74 -2.31 1.62 -8.93
C ILE A 74 -2.80 1.95 -10.35
N ASN A 75 -4.06 2.33 -10.51
CA ASN A 75 -4.65 2.68 -11.81
C ASN A 75 -4.11 4.01 -12.39
N ALA A 76 -3.67 4.93 -11.53
CA ALA A 76 -2.97 6.16 -11.94
C ALA A 76 -1.56 5.87 -12.49
N GLY A 77 -1.00 4.69 -12.21
CA GLY A 77 0.30 4.25 -12.69
C GLY A 77 1.47 4.76 -11.84
N ASN A 78 2.68 4.59 -12.38
CA ASN A 78 3.95 5.00 -11.75
C ASN A 78 4.23 4.33 -10.38
N VAL A 79 3.70 3.11 -10.17
CA VAL A 79 3.88 2.36 -8.92
C VAL A 79 5.35 2.17 -8.59
N LYS A 80 6.16 1.79 -9.60
CA LYS A 80 7.60 1.60 -9.45
C LYS A 80 8.26 2.89 -8.98
N GLU A 81 7.99 3.99 -9.66
CA GLU A 81 8.58 5.30 -9.40
C GLU A 81 8.22 5.79 -8.00
N LYS A 82 6.98 5.59 -7.56
CA LYS A 82 6.51 5.94 -6.21
C LYS A 82 7.20 5.11 -5.11
N PHE A 83 7.40 3.81 -5.35
CA PHE A 83 8.13 2.95 -4.42
C PHE A 83 9.63 3.31 -4.35
N GLU A 84 10.26 3.59 -5.49
CA GLU A 84 11.64 4.05 -5.56
C GLU A 84 11.82 5.42 -4.88
N ALA A 85 10.90 6.37 -5.13
CA ALA A 85 10.90 7.68 -4.49
C ALA A 85 10.79 7.60 -2.96
N PHE A 86 9.96 6.68 -2.45
CA PHE A 86 9.90 6.40 -1.02
C PHE A 86 11.24 5.93 -0.46
N GLU A 87 11.94 5.01 -1.14
CA GLU A 87 13.26 4.58 -0.67
C GLU A 87 14.28 5.72 -0.70
N GLU A 88 14.28 6.54 -1.75
CA GLU A 88 15.17 7.70 -1.85
C GLU A 88 14.89 8.73 -0.74
N SER A 89 13.63 9.01 -0.43
CA SER A 89 13.29 9.93 0.67
C SER A 89 13.79 9.41 2.02
N ARG A 90 13.80 8.08 2.22
CA ARG A 90 14.37 7.47 3.43
C ARG A 90 15.89 7.53 3.49
N LYS A 91 16.59 7.55 2.35
CA LYS A 91 18.06 7.75 2.29
C LYS A 91 18.48 9.14 2.73
N GLU A 92 17.64 10.14 2.54
CA GLU A 92 17.87 11.50 3.03
C GLU A 92 17.80 11.57 4.57
N GLU A 93 16.99 10.72 5.19
CA GLU A 93 16.76 10.70 6.64
C GLU A 93 17.68 9.71 7.39
N LYS A 94 18.07 8.58 6.76
CA LYS A 94 18.72 7.44 7.42
C LYS A 94 19.90 6.91 6.61
N GLN A 95 21.02 6.65 7.29
CA GLN A 95 22.22 6.06 6.66
C GLN A 95 22.08 4.56 6.33
N ASN A 96 21.32 3.80 7.12
CA ASN A 96 21.14 2.36 6.96
C ASN A 96 19.65 2.03 6.83
N LEU A 97 19.23 1.58 5.65
CA LEU A 97 17.84 1.25 5.36
C LEU A 97 17.48 -0.15 5.86
N ILE A 98 16.38 -0.26 6.60
CA ILE A 98 15.75 -1.55 6.91
C ILE A 98 14.63 -1.86 5.90
N ILE A 99 14.00 -3.04 5.98
CA ILE A 99 12.92 -3.41 5.05
C ILE A 99 11.80 -2.36 4.99
N ASN A 100 11.49 -1.71 6.13
CA ASN A 100 10.48 -0.65 6.22
C ASN A 100 10.84 0.64 5.49
N ASP A 101 12.10 0.80 5.10
CA ASP A 101 12.61 1.98 4.41
C ASP A 101 12.84 1.71 2.91
N LYS A 102 12.66 0.48 2.44
CA LYS A 102 12.99 0.06 1.08
C LYS A 102 11.80 0.14 0.14
N ALA A 103 12.05 0.22 -1.15
CA ALA A 103 11.03 0.25 -2.20
C ALA A 103 10.15 -1.02 -2.21
N ILE A 104 10.64 -2.13 -1.65
CA ILE A 104 9.86 -3.37 -1.50
C ILE A 104 8.82 -3.32 -0.36
N TYR A 105 8.92 -2.35 0.55
CA TYR A 105 8.08 -2.24 1.74
C TYR A 105 6.58 -2.28 1.43
N PRO A 106 6.04 -1.48 0.48
CA PRO A 106 4.60 -1.47 0.26
C PRO A 106 4.08 -2.81 -0.26
N LEU A 107 4.85 -3.47 -1.13
CA LEU A 107 4.49 -4.81 -1.63
C LEU A 107 4.62 -5.88 -0.54
N TRP A 108 5.59 -5.76 0.36
CA TRP A 108 5.70 -6.60 1.55
C TRP A 108 4.45 -6.46 2.43
N VAL A 109 3.99 -5.24 2.69
CA VAL A 109 2.76 -4.98 3.45
C VAL A 109 1.57 -5.65 2.75
N LEU A 110 1.37 -5.41 1.45
CA LEU A 110 0.26 -6.02 0.71
C LEU A 110 0.28 -7.56 0.80
N LYS A 111 1.43 -8.19 0.56
CA LYS A 111 1.52 -9.66 0.63
C LYS A 111 1.33 -10.20 2.05
N THR A 112 1.74 -9.45 3.06
CA THR A 112 1.48 -9.79 4.48
C THR A 112 -0.03 -9.73 4.78
N TYR A 113 -0.74 -8.71 4.30
CA TYR A 113 -2.21 -8.65 4.43
C TYR A 113 -2.91 -9.77 3.69
N LYS A 114 -2.41 -10.16 2.51
CA LYS A 114 -2.92 -11.34 1.80
C LYS A 114 -2.81 -12.60 2.66
N LEU A 115 -1.69 -12.81 3.36
CA LEU A 115 -1.52 -13.94 4.28
C LEU A 115 -2.52 -13.86 5.45
N PHE A 116 -2.66 -12.69 6.09
CA PHE A 116 -3.62 -12.50 7.18
C PHE A 116 -5.05 -12.83 6.76
N LEU A 117 -5.46 -12.38 5.57
CA LEU A 117 -6.79 -12.65 5.02
C LEU A 117 -6.98 -14.11 4.61
N THR A 118 -5.94 -14.74 4.05
CA THR A 118 -5.99 -16.15 3.63
C THR A 118 -6.19 -17.07 4.83
N TYR A 119 -5.47 -16.81 5.91
CA TYR A 119 -5.49 -17.65 7.12
C TYR A 119 -6.42 -17.12 8.21
N LYS A 120 -7.10 -16.00 7.98
CA LYS A 120 -7.98 -15.33 8.95
C LYS A 120 -7.30 -15.14 10.32
N SER A 121 -6.00 -14.79 10.33
CA SER A 121 -5.19 -14.70 11.55
C SER A 121 -4.11 -13.65 11.43
N ILE A 122 -4.00 -12.79 12.44
CA ILE A 122 -2.89 -11.82 12.60
C ILE A 122 -1.55 -12.52 12.91
N TYR A 123 -1.59 -13.79 13.32
CA TYR A 123 -0.42 -14.61 13.59
C TYR A 123 0.05 -15.41 12.37
N ALA A 124 -0.57 -15.22 11.20
CA ALA A 124 -0.25 -16.00 10.01
C ALA A 124 1.23 -15.96 9.61
N THR A 125 1.93 -14.85 9.84
CA THR A 125 3.38 -14.74 9.57
C THR A 125 4.23 -15.61 10.50
N VAL A 126 3.73 -15.91 11.69
CA VAL A 126 4.37 -16.79 12.67
C VAL A 126 3.98 -18.24 12.41
N ASP A 127 2.69 -18.51 12.26
CA ASP A 127 2.13 -19.86 12.07
C ASP A 127 2.56 -20.46 10.72
N HIS A 128 2.70 -19.61 9.70
CA HIS A 128 3.15 -19.98 8.36
C HIS A 128 4.53 -19.41 8.05
N ARG A 129 5.43 -19.41 9.04
CA ARG A 129 6.79 -18.82 8.94
C ARG A 129 7.57 -19.24 7.69
N LYS A 130 7.48 -20.50 7.26
CA LYS A 130 8.20 -20.95 6.04
C LYS A 130 7.70 -20.23 4.77
N GLU A 131 6.39 -20.05 4.64
CA GLU A 131 5.78 -19.32 3.53
C GLU A 131 6.15 -17.83 3.61
N TYR A 132 6.07 -17.26 4.81
CA TYR A 132 6.46 -15.88 5.06
C TYR A 132 7.95 -15.61 4.75
N ASP A 133 8.86 -16.44 5.24
CA ASP A 133 10.30 -16.30 4.98
C ASP A 133 10.63 -16.45 3.49
N GLN A 134 9.92 -17.33 2.78
CA GLN A 134 10.06 -17.48 1.33
C GLN A 134 9.57 -16.22 0.60
N MET A 135 8.43 -15.67 1.01
CA MET A 135 7.90 -14.40 0.49
C MET A 135 8.90 -13.24 0.68
N ILE A 136 9.55 -13.13 1.84
CA ILE A 136 10.58 -12.11 2.09
C ILE A 136 11.76 -12.28 1.13
N LYS A 137 12.28 -13.50 0.98
CA LYS A 137 13.39 -13.78 0.05
C LYS A 137 13.02 -13.44 -1.39
N GLU A 138 11.80 -13.72 -1.82
CA GLU A 138 11.32 -13.35 -3.15
C GLU A 138 11.28 -11.84 -3.34
N LEU A 139 10.84 -11.10 -2.33
CA LEU A 139 10.80 -9.63 -2.36
C LEU A 139 12.20 -9.01 -2.37
N GLU A 140 13.12 -9.50 -1.53
CA GLU A 140 14.49 -9.00 -1.48
C GLU A 140 15.26 -9.20 -2.79
N ASN A 141 14.91 -10.23 -3.56
CA ASN A 141 15.50 -10.51 -4.87
C ASN A 141 14.67 -9.96 -6.04
N MET A 142 13.57 -9.24 -5.75
CA MET A 142 12.68 -8.72 -6.77
C MET A 142 13.32 -7.54 -7.50
N LYS A 143 13.21 -7.55 -8.83
CA LYS A 143 13.69 -6.44 -9.64
C LYS A 143 12.66 -5.31 -9.67
N PRO A 144 13.08 -4.03 -9.73
CA PRO A 144 12.14 -2.90 -9.72
C PRO A 144 11.08 -2.93 -10.84
N ASP A 145 11.42 -3.47 -12.01
CA ASP A 145 10.49 -3.62 -13.15
C ASP A 145 9.36 -4.64 -12.88
N GLN A 146 9.45 -5.42 -11.79
CA GLN A 146 8.42 -6.37 -11.38
C GLN A 146 7.41 -5.77 -10.39
N PHE A 147 7.71 -4.62 -9.77
CA PHE A 147 6.90 -4.05 -8.70
C PHE A 147 5.45 -3.77 -9.13
N GLU A 148 5.26 -3.14 -10.29
CA GLU A 148 3.92 -2.79 -10.77
C GLU A 148 3.05 -4.03 -11.00
N LYS A 149 3.58 -5.02 -11.71
CA LYS A 149 2.87 -6.27 -12.02
C LYS A 149 2.50 -7.04 -10.74
N GLU A 150 3.44 -7.17 -9.81
CA GLU A 150 3.18 -7.94 -8.59
C GLU A 150 2.28 -7.17 -7.61
N THR A 151 2.31 -5.84 -7.62
CA THR A 151 1.38 -4.99 -6.88
C THR A 151 -0.05 -5.15 -7.40
N VAL A 152 -0.26 -5.04 -8.71
CA VAL A 152 -1.57 -5.27 -9.36
C VAL A 152 -2.11 -6.67 -9.03
N LYS A 153 -1.26 -7.70 -9.14
CA LYS A 153 -1.64 -9.07 -8.83
C LYS A 153 -2.04 -9.23 -7.36
N THR A 154 -1.18 -8.77 -6.44
CA THR A 154 -1.41 -8.89 -5.00
C THR A 154 -2.66 -8.13 -4.56
N TYR A 155 -2.88 -6.92 -5.10
CA TYR A 155 -4.10 -6.15 -4.87
C TYR A 155 -5.35 -6.95 -5.24
N ASN A 156 -5.41 -7.48 -6.46
CA ASN A 156 -6.57 -8.25 -6.93
C ASN A 156 -6.80 -9.54 -6.12
N GLU A 157 -5.73 -10.15 -5.60
CA GLU A 157 -5.84 -11.32 -4.71
C GLU A 157 -6.42 -10.94 -3.35
N ILE A 158 -5.97 -9.81 -2.77
CA ILE A 158 -6.54 -9.25 -1.54
C ILE A 158 -8.02 -8.90 -1.72
N THR A 159 -8.39 -8.21 -2.81
CA THR A 159 -9.77 -7.79 -3.09
C THR A 159 -10.76 -8.96 -3.02
N LYS A 160 -10.35 -10.16 -3.46
CA LYS A 160 -11.19 -11.37 -3.44
C LYS A 160 -11.40 -11.95 -2.03
N LEU A 161 -10.51 -11.64 -1.09
CA LEU A 161 -10.52 -12.17 0.27
C LEU A 161 -11.21 -11.22 1.27
N ILE A 162 -11.36 -9.94 0.91
CA ILE A 162 -12.00 -8.94 1.76
C ILE A 162 -13.48 -9.26 1.92
N SER A 163 -13.88 -9.58 3.14
CA SER A 163 -15.27 -9.69 3.59
C SER A 163 -15.35 -9.26 5.05
N LYS A 164 -16.55 -8.89 5.52
CA LYS A 164 -16.75 -8.61 6.95
C LYS A 164 -16.35 -9.80 7.81
N GLU A 165 -16.69 -11.03 7.39
CA GLU A 165 -16.35 -12.26 8.11
C GLU A 165 -14.83 -12.43 8.24
N THR A 166 -14.09 -12.36 7.13
CA THR A 166 -12.61 -12.49 7.14
C THR A 166 -11.96 -11.42 8.00
N MET A 167 -12.46 -10.18 7.92
CA MET A 167 -11.89 -9.02 8.59
C MET A 167 -12.24 -8.96 10.08
N GLN A 168 -13.35 -9.60 10.47
CA GLN A 168 -13.78 -9.68 11.86
C GLN A 168 -12.79 -10.47 12.73
N GLU A 169 -12.00 -11.36 12.14
CA GLU A 169 -10.91 -12.08 12.84
C GLU A 169 -9.62 -11.23 12.94
N LEU A 170 -9.55 -10.10 12.23
CA LEU A 170 -8.34 -9.27 12.09
C LEU A 170 -8.46 -7.89 12.77
N LYS A 171 -9.47 -7.66 13.62
CA LYS A 171 -9.91 -6.31 14.09
C LYS A 171 -8.78 -5.39 14.59
N SER A 172 -7.73 -5.93 15.19
CA SER A 172 -6.63 -5.15 15.77
C SER A 172 -5.59 -4.65 14.76
N TYR A 173 -5.60 -5.15 13.51
CA TYR A 173 -4.58 -4.88 12.48
C TYR A 173 -5.16 -4.35 11.16
N LEU A 174 -6.36 -3.77 11.19
CA LEU A 174 -7.05 -3.40 9.94
C LEU A 174 -6.36 -2.25 9.21
N ILE A 175 -5.95 -1.20 9.92
CA ILE A 175 -5.56 0.06 9.29
C ILE A 175 -4.04 0.18 9.11
N SER A 176 -3.27 -0.03 10.17
CA SER A 176 -1.80 0.00 10.13
C SER A 176 -1.27 -1.43 10.05
N PRO A 177 -0.32 -1.76 9.15
CA PRO A 177 0.41 -0.88 8.23
C PRO A 177 -0.22 -0.68 6.83
N TYR A 178 -1.46 -1.11 6.57
CA TYR A 178 -2.08 -1.00 5.23
C TYR A 178 -2.14 0.43 4.69
N SER A 179 -2.39 1.40 5.57
CA SER A 179 -2.41 2.84 5.27
C SER A 179 -1.10 3.35 4.67
N ASP A 180 0.03 2.77 5.06
CA ASP A 180 1.35 3.23 4.62
C ASP A 180 1.52 2.99 3.12
N VAL A 181 0.91 1.93 2.59
CA VAL A 181 0.88 1.64 1.15
C VAL A 181 0.16 2.75 0.38
N ALA A 182 -1.01 3.18 0.88
CA ALA A 182 -1.78 4.26 0.26
C ALA A 182 -0.98 5.57 0.26
N HIS A 183 -0.37 5.92 1.40
CA HIS A 183 0.46 7.11 1.52
C HIS A 183 1.66 7.11 0.57
N ILE A 184 2.41 6.00 0.51
CA ILE A 184 3.57 5.87 -0.38
C ILE A 184 3.13 6.00 -1.83
N LEU A 185 2.00 5.39 -2.18
CA LEU A 185 1.44 5.50 -3.51
C LEU A 185 0.87 6.89 -3.83
N GLN A 186 0.48 7.69 -2.84
CA GLN A 186 0.09 9.09 -3.07
C GLN A 186 1.31 10.02 -3.26
N GLY A 187 2.53 9.57 -2.92
CA GLY A 187 3.79 10.30 -3.16
C GLY A 187 4.24 11.17 -1.99
N ASP A 188 4.90 12.31 -2.28
CA ASP A 188 5.53 13.26 -1.34
C ASP A 188 4.54 14.00 -0.40
N VAL A 189 3.66 13.25 0.24
CA VAL A 189 2.69 13.74 1.22
C VAL A 189 3.33 13.61 2.60
N LYS A 190 3.31 14.69 3.37
CA LYS A 190 3.71 14.65 4.78
C LYS A 190 2.69 13.84 5.57
N TRP A 191 3.15 12.83 6.29
CA TRP A 191 2.31 12.06 7.19
C TRP A 191 2.16 12.84 8.49
N THR A 192 0.98 13.37 8.72
CA THR A 192 0.68 14.19 9.90
C THR A 192 -0.44 13.52 10.65
N TYR A 193 -0.10 12.58 11.54
CA TYR A 193 -1.06 11.96 12.45
C TYR A 193 -0.88 12.52 13.86
#